data_AF-A0A109UVI3-F1
#
_entry.id   AF-A0A109UVI3-F1
#
_cell.length_a   1.000
_cell.length_b   1.000
_cell.length_c   1.000
_cell.angle_alpha   90.00
_cell.angle_beta   90.00
_cell.angle_gamma   90.00
#
_symmetry.space_group_name_H-M   'P 1'
#
loop_
_entity.id
_entity.type
_entity.pdbx_description
1 polymer ?
#
loop_
_entity_poly.entity_id
_entity_poly.type
_entity_poly.pdbx_seq_one_letter_code
_entity_poly.pdbx_strand_id
1 'polypeptide(L)'
;MSANSEDPAIALAELFKRKGHLDKLKQSILTDSINNDNIDQNLETLIRTGVKNLIKDMVLKDENLIFKNRGSTSAILEAQLFKSGYNVLNNGETDIDKIIENRLNDKELENQIKSILHEMQENKEDN
;
A
#
# COMPACT_ATOMS: atom_id res chain seq x y z
N MET A 1 -25.25 -33.46 5.27
CA MET A 1 -24.60 -32.21 5.68
C MET A 1 -23.13 -32.36 5.34
N SER A 2 -22.72 -32.00 4.13
CA SER A 2 -21.33 -32.11 3.68
C SER A 2 -20.50 -31.04 4.39
N ALA A 3 -19.58 -31.48 5.25
CA ALA A 3 -18.52 -30.63 5.75
C ALA A 3 -17.73 -30.14 4.53
N ASN A 4 -17.85 -28.85 4.19
CA ASN A 4 -16.92 -28.20 3.28
C ASN A 4 -15.56 -28.25 3.98
N SER A 5 -14.74 -29.24 3.63
CA SER A 5 -13.31 -29.23 3.93
C SER A 5 -12.74 -28.01 3.22
N GLU A 6 -12.55 -26.91 3.96
CA GLU A 6 -11.86 -25.73 3.45
C GLU A 6 -10.53 -26.18 2.82
N ASP A 7 -10.29 -25.74 1.59
CA ASP A 7 -9.04 -25.97 0.89
C ASP A 7 -7.88 -25.56 1.80
N PRO A 8 -6.92 -26.47 2.09
CA PRO A 8 -5.77 -26.18 2.93
C PRO A 8 -5.01 -24.92 2.52
N ALA A 9 -4.98 -24.60 1.22
CA ALA A 9 -4.36 -23.39 0.70
C ALA A 9 -5.13 -22.13 1.12
N ILE A 10 -6.47 -22.17 1.07
CA ILE A 10 -7.33 -21.07 1.53
C ILE A 10 -7.15 -20.86 3.03
N ALA A 11 -7.16 -21.95 3.81
CA ALA A 11 -6.96 -21.89 5.25
C ALA A 11 -5.58 -21.31 5.63
N LEU A 12 -4.53 -21.65 4.89
CA LEU A 12 -3.19 -21.11 5.10
C LEU A 12 -3.11 -19.62 4.73
N ALA A 13 -3.74 -19.22 3.62
CA ALA A 13 -3.80 -17.82 3.20
C ALA A 13 -4.56 -16.94 4.22
N GLU A 14 -5.68 -17.44 4.75
CA GLU A 14 -6.42 -16.73 5.80
C GLU A 14 -5.62 -16.65 7.11
N LEU A 15 -4.90 -17.71 7.47
CA LEU A 15 -4.00 -17.69 8.63
C LEU A 15 -2.87 -16.67 8.45
N PHE A 16 -2.30 -16.57 7.25
CA PHE A 16 -1.25 -15.62 6.90
C PHE A 16 -1.73 -14.18 7.08
N LYS A 17 -2.94 -13.87 6.58
CA LYS A 17 -3.58 -12.56 6.78
C LYS A 17 -3.86 -12.30 8.25
N ARG A 18 -4.46 -13.25 8.96
CA ARG A 18 -4.85 -13.12 10.38
C ARG A 18 -3.66 -12.87 11.31
N LYS A 19 -2.49 -13.45 11.01
CA LYS A 19 -1.25 -13.20 11.74
C LYS A 19 -0.60 -11.84 11.42
N GLY A 20 -1.16 -11.07 10.48
CA GLY A 20 -0.68 -9.75 10.10
C GLY A 20 0.55 -9.75 9.20
N HIS A 21 0.92 -10.89 8.59
CA HIS A 21 2.08 -10.95 7.69
C HIS A 21 1.86 -10.07 6.45
N LEU A 22 0.65 -10.10 5.88
CA LEU A 22 0.30 -9.25 4.74
C LEU A 22 0.46 -7.76 5.06
N ASP A 23 0.01 -7.33 6.23
CA ASP A 23 0.07 -5.90 6.61
C ASP A 23 1.51 -5.46 6.90
N LYS A 24 2.34 -6.34 7.48
CA LYS A 24 3.78 -6.09 7.64
C LYS A 24 4.48 -5.91 6.30
N LEU A 25 4.17 -6.76 5.31
CA LEU A 25 4.76 -6.66 3.97
C LEU A 25 4.32 -5.38 3.25
N LYS A 26 3.03 -5.01 3.35
CA LYS A 26 2.54 -3.73 2.83
C LYS A 26 3.27 -2.56 3.48
N GLN A 27 3.46 -2.60 4.79
CA GLN A 27 4.20 -1.55 5.51
C GLN A 27 5.64 -1.46 5.00
N SER A 28 6.34 -2.60 4.81
CA SER A 28 7.70 -2.62 4.25
C SER A 28 7.74 -1.93 2.89
N ILE A 29 6.85 -2.30 1.96
CA ILE A 29 6.77 -1.68 0.63
C ILE A 29 6.62 -0.15 0.71
N LEU A 30 5.87 0.35 1.70
CA LEU A 30 5.65 1.78 1.90
C LEU A 30 6.85 2.49 2.57
N THR A 31 7.57 1.81 3.46
CA THR A 31 8.63 2.41 4.28
C THR A 31 10.04 2.20 3.76
N ASP A 32 10.25 1.20 2.91
CA ASP A 32 11.56 0.90 2.33
C ASP A 32 11.99 2.04 1.40
N SER A 33 13.30 2.33 1.39
CA SER A 33 13.84 3.41 0.58
C SER A 33 13.58 3.14 -0.90
N ILE A 34 13.12 4.16 -1.63
CA ILE A 34 13.06 4.10 -3.08
C ILE A 34 14.46 4.48 -3.57
N ASN A 35 15.27 3.49 -3.94
CA ASN A 35 16.54 3.74 -4.64
C ASN A 35 16.26 4.21 -6.07
N ASN A 36 15.78 5.44 -6.21
CA ASN A 36 15.87 6.21 -7.43
C ASN A 36 16.98 7.23 -7.23
N ASP A 37 17.84 7.40 -8.24
CA ASP A 37 19.17 8.05 -8.19
C ASP A 37 19.25 9.47 -7.58
N ASN A 38 18.15 10.07 -7.11
CA ASN A 38 18.13 11.40 -6.48
C ASN A 38 17.10 11.58 -5.34
N ILE A 39 16.43 10.52 -4.85
CA ILE A 39 15.38 10.65 -3.83
C ILE A 39 15.67 9.74 -2.64
N ASP A 40 16.26 10.31 -1.59
CA ASP A 40 16.50 9.63 -0.31
C ASP A 40 15.24 9.68 0.58
N GLN A 41 14.12 9.19 0.03
CA GLN A 41 12.81 9.16 0.70
C GLN A 41 12.07 7.85 0.39
N ASN A 42 11.28 7.39 1.36
CA ASN A 42 10.40 6.24 1.16
C ASN A 42 9.09 6.64 0.46
N LEU A 43 8.39 5.62 -0.07
CA LEU A 43 7.15 5.80 -0.82
C LEU A 43 6.07 6.51 0.02
N GLU A 44 5.98 6.18 1.31
CA GLU A 44 5.04 6.83 2.22
C GLU A 44 5.27 8.34 2.31
N THR A 45 6.52 8.77 2.47
CA THR A 45 6.87 10.19 2.59
C THR A 45 6.59 10.93 1.28
N LEU A 46 6.86 10.28 0.16
CA LEU A 46 6.60 10.83 -1.18
C LEU A 46 5.10 11.07 -1.39
N ILE A 47 4.26 10.05 -1.11
CA ILE A 47 2.81 10.17 -1.21
C ILE A 47 2.28 11.25 -0.26
N ARG A 48 2.70 11.23 1.02
CA ARG A 48 2.27 12.23 2.02
C ARG A 48 2.61 13.65 1.58
N THR A 49 3.80 13.86 1.02
CA THR A 49 4.25 15.16 0.53
C THR A 49 3.45 15.62 -0.69
N GLY A 50 3.23 14.72 -1.66
CA GLY A 50 2.40 15.00 -2.83
C GLY A 50 0.98 15.39 -2.44
N VAL A 51 0.34 14.62 -1.55
CA VAL A 51 -1.02 14.92 -1.06
C VAL A 51 -1.06 16.26 -0.34
N LYS A 52 -0.06 16.56 0.50
CA LYS A 52 0.03 17.86 1.20
C LYS A 52 0.12 19.03 0.22
N ASN A 53 0.89 18.88 -0.86
CA ASN A 53 1.01 19.91 -1.89
C ASN A 53 -0.30 20.09 -2.67
N LEU A 54 -0.95 18.99 -3.06
CA LEU A 54 -2.26 19.03 -3.71
C LEU A 54 -3.31 19.75 -2.86
N ILE A 55 -3.36 19.45 -1.56
CA ILE A 55 -4.27 20.10 -0.63
C ILE A 55 -3.98 21.60 -0.55
N LYS A 56 -2.70 21.99 -0.43
CA LYS A 56 -2.32 23.42 -0.44
C LYS A 56 -2.77 24.12 -1.71
N ASP A 57 -2.57 23.51 -2.87
CA ASP A 57 -2.96 24.10 -4.16
C ASP A 57 -4.48 24.23 -4.27
N MET A 58 -5.24 23.26 -3.76
CA MET A 58 -6.70 23.34 -3.72
C MET A 58 -7.21 24.41 -2.76
N VAL A 59 -6.58 24.57 -1.60
CA VAL A 59 -6.89 25.64 -0.65
C VAL A 59 -6.58 27.01 -1.25
N LEU A 60 -5.44 27.17 -1.94
CA LEU A 60 -5.08 28.43 -2.59
C LEU A 60 -6.08 28.82 -3.68
N LYS A 61 -6.70 27.83 -4.34
CA LYS A 61 -7.73 28.06 -5.36
C LYS A 61 -9.09 28.38 -4.76
N ASP A 62 -9.41 27.84 -3.59
CA ASP A 62 -10.63 28.16 -2.84
C ASP A 62 -10.43 27.98 -1.33
N GLU A 63 -10.23 29.11 -0.63
CA GLU A 63 -9.97 29.14 0.81
C GLU A 63 -11.15 28.62 1.64
N ASN A 64 -12.38 28.60 1.08
CA ASN A 64 -13.56 28.12 1.80
C ASN A 64 -13.53 26.62 2.07
N LEU A 65 -12.68 25.85 1.37
CA LEU A 65 -12.50 24.41 1.60
C LEU A 65 -11.98 24.08 3.01
N ILE A 66 -11.21 24.98 3.64
CA ILE A 66 -10.68 24.77 5.01
C ILE A 66 -11.79 24.86 6.06
N PHE A 67 -12.79 25.72 5.80
CA PHE A 67 -13.75 26.15 6.82
C PHE A 67 -15.06 25.36 6.79
N LYS A 68 -15.49 24.87 5.63
CA LYS A 68 -16.84 24.30 5.51
C LYS A 68 -16.95 22.82 5.83
N ASN A 69 -15.96 21.97 5.53
CA ASN A 69 -16.09 20.52 5.77
C ASN A 69 -14.74 19.77 5.77
N ARG A 70 -13.95 19.88 6.84
CA ARG A 70 -12.65 19.17 6.94
C ARG A 70 -12.77 17.65 6.69
N GLY A 71 -13.82 17.01 7.19
CA GLY A 71 -14.07 15.58 6.98
C GLY A 71 -14.51 15.22 5.56
N SER A 72 -15.43 15.98 4.96
CA SER A 72 -15.92 15.67 3.61
C SER A 72 -14.87 15.99 2.54
N THR A 73 -14.08 17.04 2.75
CA THR A 73 -12.99 17.42 1.83
C THR A 73 -11.94 16.32 1.75
N SER A 74 -11.54 15.70 2.88
CA SER A 74 -10.59 14.57 2.87
C SER A 74 -11.12 13.38 2.08
N ALA A 75 -12.38 13.00 2.33
CA ALA A 75 -12.99 11.87 1.61
C ALA A 75 -13.12 12.13 0.10
N ILE A 76 -13.43 13.36 -0.31
CA ILE A 76 -13.50 13.74 -1.74
C ILE A 76 -12.11 13.67 -2.38
N LEU A 77 -11.08 14.17 -1.69
CA LEU A 77 -9.69 14.12 -2.14
C LEU A 77 -9.21 12.68 -2.30
N GLU A 78 -9.43 11.84 -1.29
CA GLU A 78 -9.09 10.41 -1.34
C GLU A 78 -9.80 9.72 -2.50
N ALA A 79 -11.09 9.99 -2.70
CA ALA A 79 -11.85 9.44 -3.82
C ALA A 79 -11.32 9.92 -5.19
N GLN A 80 -10.88 11.17 -5.30
CA GLN A 80 -10.29 11.71 -6.53
C GLN A 80 -8.90 11.13 -6.81
N LEU A 81 -8.07 11.02 -5.78
CA LEU A 81 -6.73 10.40 -5.86
C LEU A 81 -6.84 8.93 -6.27
N PHE A 82 -7.76 8.19 -5.65
CA PHE A 82 -8.00 6.79 -5.99
C PHE A 82 -8.52 6.62 -7.42
N LYS A 83 -9.51 7.43 -7.85
CA LYS A 83 -10.04 7.38 -9.23
C LYS A 83 -9.03 7.76 -10.29
N SER A 84 -8.06 8.61 -9.96
CA SER A 84 -7.01 9.02 -10.89
C SER A 84 -5.79 8.10 -10.86
N GLY A 85 -5.82 7.00 -10.10
CA GLY A 85 -4.66 6.11 -9.96
C GLY A 85 -3.43 6.86 -9.45
N TYR A 86 -3.61 7.80 -8.52
CA TYR A 86 -2.52 8.63 -8.01
C TYR A 86 -1.74 9.45 -9.06
N ASN A 87 -2.17 9.49 -10.32
CA ASN A 87 -1.49 10.26 -11.38
C ASN A 87 -1.35 11.75 -11.06
N VAL A 88 -2.27 12.29 -10.25
CA VAL A 88 -2.24 13.67 -9.77
C VAL A 88 -1.05 13.92 -8.83
N LEU A 89 -0.46 12.88 -8.25
CA LEU A 89 0.72 12.91 -7.40
C LEU A 89 2.01 12.60 -8.18
N ASN A 90 1.93 12.31 -9.48
CA ASN A 90 3.11 12.05 -10.30
C ASN A 90 3.73 13.39 -10.75
N ASN A 91 5.01 13.58 -10.48
CA ASN A 91 5.69 14.87 -10.70
C ASN A 91 6.47 14.92 -12.03
N GLY A 92 6.15 14.04 -12.99
CA GLY A 92 6.93 13.86 -14.23
C GLY A 92 8.25 13.10 -14.03
N GLU A 93 8.91 13.24 -12.89
CA GLU A 93 10.11 12.47 -12.49
C GLU A 93 9.78 11.18 -11.72
N THR A 94 8.58 11.07 -11.15
CA THR A 94 8.20 9.92 -10.32
C THR A 94 6.81 9.43 -10.70
N ASP A 95 6.73 8.13 -10.99
CA ASP A 95 5.50 7.41 -11.28
C ASP A 95 5.22 6.42 -10.13
N ILE A 96 4.27 6.80 -9.27
CA ILE A 96 3.94 6.08 -8.04
C ILE A 96 3.38 4.69 -8.36
N ASP A 97 2.52 4.58 -9.37
CA ASP A 97 1.91 3.32 -9.78
C ASP A 97 3.00 2.35 -10.26
N LYS A 98 3.94 2.85 -11.07
CA LYS A 98 5.08 2.05 -11.55
C LYS A 98 6.00 1.61 -10.40
N ILE A 99 6.22 2.44 -9.39
CA ILE A 99 7.01 2.06 -8.21
C ILE A 99 6.32 0.93 -7.45
N ILE A 100 5.02 1.05 -7.21
CA ILE A 100 4.23 0.01 -6.53
C ILE A 100 4.26 -1.28 -7.34
N GLU A 101 4.02 -1.21 -8.65
CA GLU A 101 4.05 -2.37 -9.54
C GLU A 101 5.42 -3.06 -9.56
N ASN A 102 6.50 -2.29 -9.63
CA ASN A 102 7.86 -2.85 -9.57
C ASN A 102 8.12 -3.58 -8.25
N ARG A 103 7.64 -3.05 -7.12
CA ARG A 103 7.77 -3.68 -5.80
C ARG A 103 6.91 -4.93 -5.67
N LEU A 104 5.69 -4.91 -6.21
CA LEU A 104 4.79 -6.08 -6.20
C LEU A 104 5.31 -7.21 -7.10
N ASN A 105 6.06 -6.88 -8.14
CA ASN A 105 6.71 -7.85 -9.04
C ASN A 105 8.15 -8.21 -8.61
N ASP A 106 8.58 -7.79 -7.41
CA ASP A 106 9.91 -8.10 -6.90
C ASP A 106 10.01 -9.58 -6.49
N LYS A 107 11.01 -10.28 -7.04
CA LYS A 107 11.29 -11.68 -6.72
C LYS A 107 11.68 -11.86 -5.26
N GLU A 108 12.30 -10.85 -4.66
CA GLU A 108 12.65 -10.91 -3.24
C GLU A 108 11.39 -10.96 -2.36
N LEU A 109 10.41 -10.12 -2.67
CA LEU A 109 9.11 -10.12 -2.00
C LEU A 109 8.40 -11.47 -2.18
N GLU A 110 8.40 -12.04 -3.39
CA GLU A 110 7.83 -13.36 -3.65
C GLU A 110 8.51 -14.45 -2.80
N ASN A 111 9.84 -14.44 -2.73
CA ASN A 111 10.60 -15.39 -1.93
C ASN A 111 10.35 -15.24 -0.43
N GLN A 112 10.23 -14.01 0.07
CA GLN A 112 9.88 -13.75 1.47
C GLN A 112 8.49 -14.30 1.81
N ILE A 113 7.49 -14.09 0.94
CA ILE A 113 6.15 -14.66 1.11
C ILE A 113 6.21 -16.18 1.16
N LYS A 114 6.94 -16.82 0.22
CA LYS A 114 7.11 -18.28 0.21
C LYS A 114 7.77 -18.81 1.47
N SER A 115 8.82 -18.15 1.96
CA SER A 115 9.51 -18.55 3.20
C SER A 115 8.55 -18.56 4.39
N ILE A 116 7.80 -17.47 4.57
CA ILE A 116 6.83 -17.36 5.67
C ILE A 116 5.75 -18.45 5.55
N LEU A 117 5.24 -18.70 4.33
CA LEU A 117 4.23 -19.74 4.12
C LEU A 117 4.78 -21.15 4.40
N HIS A 118 6.02 -21.45 4.00
CA HIS A 118 6.68 -22.72 4.31
C HIS A 118 6.86 -22.90 5.81
N GLU A 119 7.41 -21.90 6.51
CA GLU A 119 7.54 -21.92 7.97
C GLU A 119 6.17 -22.12 8.65
N MET A 120 5.12 -21.47 8.15
CA MET A 120 3.78 -21.62 8.69
C MET A 120 3.19 -23.01 8.45
N GLN A 121 3.56 -23.68 7.37
CA GLN A 121 3.14 -25.05 7.07
C GLN A 121 3.89 -26.04 7.98
N GLU A 122 5.21 -25.92 8.09
CA GLU A 122 6.03 -26.78 8.96
C GLU A 122 5.58 -26.71 10.42
N ASN A 123 5.38 -25.49 10.95
CA ASN A 123 4.89 -25.30 12.33
C ASN A 123 3.45 -25.81 12.56
N LYS A 124 2.68 -26.08 11.51
CA LYS A 124 1.34 -26.66 11.57
C LYS A 124 1.38 -28.19 11.58
N GLU A 125 2.46 -28.80 11.09
CA GLU A 125 2.69 -30.25 11.11
C GLU A 125 3.30 -30.73 12.45
N ASP A 126 3.89 -29.82 13.23
CA ASP A 126 4.48 -30.08 14.55
C ASP A 126 3.51 -29.93 15.75
N ASN A 127 2.22 -29.61 15.52
CA ASN A 127 1.16 -29.52 16.54
C ASN A 127 -0.02 -30.45 16.23
#